data_AF-M2RYJ7-F1
#
_entry.id   AF-M2RYJ7-F1
#
_cell.length_a   1.000
_cell.length_b   1.000
_cell.length_c   1.000
_cell.angle_alpha   90.00
_cell.angle_beta   90.00
_cell.angle_gamma   90.00
#
_symmetry.space_group_name_H-M   'P 1'
#
loop_
_entity.id
_entity.type
_entity.pdbx_description
1 polymer ?
#
loop_
_entity_poly.entity_id
_entity_poly.type
_entity_poly.pdbx_seq_one_letter_code
_entity_poly.pdbx_strand_id
1 'polypeptide(L)'
;EGGFDYDSFCKNRYDLVLHLRTTAIGALRYYDRKSNPARRERPEEAAALDYTIEEKWSIHPHQIIIDNSTDFPNKVRRICEQIAQFVGFEYHSILEIPMTPPTPLVFQ
;
A
#
# COMPACT_ATOMS: atom_id res chain seq x y z
N GLU A 1 -27.33 19.16 -17.22
CA GLU A 1 -27.29 18.31 -16.00
C GLU A 1 -26.05 17.43 -16.12
N GLY A 2 -25.04 17.67 -15.29
CA GLY A 2 -23.73 17.04 -15.42
C GLY A 2 -22.96 17.21 -14.12
N GLY A 3 -23.62 16.88 -13.01
CA GLY A 3 -23.03 16.95 -11.69
C GLY A 3 -21.84 16.00 -11.60
N PHE A 4 -20.74 16.48 -11.05
CA PHE A 4 -19.55 15.68 -10.79
C PHE A 4 -19.91 14.62 -9.73
N ASP A 5 -20.13 13.37 -10.17
CA ASP A 5 -20.45 12.27 -9.26
C ASP A 5 -19.17 11.70 -8.66
N TYR A 6 -18.86 12.15 -7.45
CA TYR A 6 -17.72 11.67 -6.67
C TYR A 6 -17.79 10.15 -6.43
N ASP A 7 -18.99 9.59 -6.30
CA ASP A 7 -19.20 8.17 -6.05
C ASP A 7 -18.75 7.33 -7.26
N SER A 8 -19.18 7.70 -8.47
CA SER A 8 -18.74 7.09 -9.72
C SER A 8 -17.22 7.18 -9.91
N PHE A 9 -16.60 8.34 -9.62
CA PHE A 9 -15.17 8.53 -9.82
C PHE A 9 -14.34 7.65 -8.88
N CYS A 10 -14.71 7.59 -7.61
CA CYS A 10 -14.02 6.75 -6.64
C CYS A 10 -14.23 5.26 -6.91
N LYS A 11 -15.42 4.82 -7.34
CA LYS A 11 -15.71 3.39 -7.56
C LYS A 11 -15.12 2.80 -8.84
N ASN A 12 -15.11 3.57 -9.94
CA ASN A 12 -14.89 3.00 -11.27
C ASN A 12 -13.52 3.35 -11.88
N ARG A 13 -12.71 4.18 -11.21
CA ARG A 13 -11.43 4.64 -11.77
C ARG A 13 -10.27 3.69 -11.50
N TYR A 14 -10.30 3.00 -10.37
CA TYR A 14 -9.25 2.11 -9.93
C TYR A 14 -9.85 0.73 -9.67
N ASP A 15 -9.09 -0.32 -9.96
CA ASP A 15 -9.52 -1.69 -9.65
C ASP A 15 -9.25 -2.04 -8.17
N LEU A 16 -8.19 -1.44 -7.60
CA LEU A 16 -7.72 -1.68 -6.23
C LEU A 16 -7.15 -0.39 -5.62
N VAL A 17 -7.47 -0.11 -4.35
CA VAL A 17 -6.93 1.02 -3.58
C VAL A 17 -6.25 0.50 -2.32
N LEU A 18 -4.93 0.67 -2.25
CA LEU A 18 -4.11 0.29 -1.10
C LEU A 18 -3.78 1.53 -0.26
N HIS A 19 -4.37 1.64 0.93
CA HIS A 19 -4.14 2.74 1.86
C HIS A 19 -3.06 2.38 2.87
N LEU A 20 -1.86 2.94 2.69
CA LEU A 20 -0.75 2.74 3.61
C LEU A 20 -0.80 3.78 4.73
N ARG A 21 -1.15 3.36 5.94
CA ARG A 21 -1.19 4.28 7.08
C ARG A 21 0.18 4.88 7.36
N THR A 22 0.22 6.19 7.52
CA THR A 22 1.38 6.96 7.97
C THR A 22 1.90 6.44 9.30
N THR A 23 3.22 6.52 9.51
CA THR A 23 3.83 6.10 10.79
C THR A 23 3.39 6.97 11.97
N ALA A 24 2.76 8.13 11.74
CA ALA A 24 2.15 8.92 12.80
C ALA A 24 1.03 8.14 13.54
N ILE A 25 0.43 7.12 12.89
CA ILE A 25 -0.58 6.25 13.46
C ILE A 25 0.05 4.89 13.78
N GLY A 26 0.06 4.50 15.06
CA GLY A 26 0.52 3.19 15.52
C GLY A 26 2.05 2.98 15.55
N ALA A 27 2.85 3.91 15.00
CA ALA A 27 4.30 3.75 14.97
C ALA A 27 5.08 5.08 15.05
N LEU A 28 4.63 6.00 15.92
CA LEU A 28 5.11 7.38 16.05
C LEU A 28 6.63 7.50 16.18
N ARG A 29 7.30 6.51 16.78
CA ARG A 29 8.76 6.44 16.92
C ARG A 29 9.52 6.51 15.57
N TYR A 30 8.88 6.11 14.47
CA TYR A 30 9.44 6.19 13.12
C TYR A 30 8.96 7.44 12.35
N TYR A 31 8.16 8.30 12.97
CA TYR A 31 7.71 9.55 12.37
C TYR A 31 8.71 10.67 12.70
N ASP A 32 9.87 10.61 12.04
CA ASP A 32 10.91 11.64 12.18
C ASP A 32 10.83 12.67 11.04
N ARG A 33 10.94 13.96 11.38
CA ARG A 33 11.05 15.06 10.40
C ARG A 33 12.48 15.25 9.90
N LYS A 34 13.49 14.84 10.66
CA LYS A 34 14.91 15.05 10.31
C LYS A 34 15.37 14.16 9.15
N SER A 35 14.81 12.96 9.06
CA SER A 35 15.12 12.01 7.98
C SER A 35 14.41 12.34 6.65
N ASN A 36 13.40 13.21 6.62
CA ASN A 36 12.63 13.48 5.41
C ASN A 36 12.32 14.98 5.25
N PRO A 37 13.14 15.74 4.49
CA PRO A 37 12.98 17.19 4.32
C PRO A 37 11.72 17.60 3.56
N ALA A 38 11.01 16.66 2.91
CA ALA A 38 9.72 16.92 2.27
C ALA A 38 8.54 16.96 3.26
N ARG A 39 8.71 16.45 4.49
CA ARG A 39 7.63 16.32 5.48
C ARG A 39 7.40 17.64 6.21
N ARG A 40 6.26 18.26 5.96
CA ARG A 40 5.90 19.58 6.50
C ARG A 40 4.94 19.48 7.68
N GLU A 41 4.10 18.45 7.72
CA GLU A 41 3.09 18.24 8.75
C GLU A 41 3.67 17.83 10.11
N ARG A 42 2.95 18.19 11.18
CA ARG A 42 3.13 17.60 12.50
C ARG A 42 2.54 16.17 12.53
N PRO A 43 2.97 15.29 13.45
CA PRO A 43 2.42 13.94 13.54
C PRO A 43 0.89 13.92 13.66
N GLU A 44 0.31 14.85 14.43
CA GLU A 44 -1.14 14.93 14.63
C GLU A 44 -1.87 15.35 13.35
N GLU A 45 -1.32 16.31 12.62
CA GLU A 45 -1.84 16.77 11.33
C GLU A 45 -1.77 15.65 10.29
N ALA A 46 -0.65 14.93 10.25
CA ALA A 46 -0.49 13.79 9.35
C ALA A 46 -1.44 12.64 9.69
N ALA A 47 -1.68 12.35 10.97
CA ALA A 47 -2.66 11.35 11.38
C ALA A 47 -4.09 11.77 10.96
N ALA A 48 -4.47 13.03 11.19
CA ALA A 48 -5.78 13.54 10.79
C ALA A 48 -6.00 13.50 9.27
N LEU A 49 -4.99 13.87 8.49
CA LEU A 49 -5.01 13.75 7.03
C LEU A 49 -5.12 12.31 6.56
N ASP A 50 -4.39 11.39 7.19
CA ASP A 50 -4.43 9.96 6.86
C ASP A 50 -5.83 9.37 7.07
N TYR A 51 -6.46 9.64 8.22
CA TYR A 51 -7.84 9.24 8.48
C TYR A 51 -8.84 9.86 7.49
N THR A 52 -8.64 11.13 7.14
CA THR A 52 -9.50 11.80 6.15
C THR A 52 -9.40 11.13 4.79
N ILE A 53 -8.19 10.80 4.33
CA ILE A 53 -7.98 10.09 3.05
C ILE A 53 -8.56 8.67 3.12
N GLU A 54 -8.33 7.96 4.22
CA GLU A 54 -8.89 6.62 4.46
C GLU A 54 -10.42 6.65 4.31
N GLU A 55 -11.09 7.60 4.95
CA GLU A 55 -12.55 7.77 4.88
C GLU A 55 -13.02 8.12 3.46
N LYS A 56 -12.32 9.00 2.73
CA LYS A 56 -12.72 9.38 1.37
C LYS A 56 -12.69 8.21 0.40
N TRP A 57 -11.82 7.23 0.63
CA TRP A 57 -11.72 6.03 -0.20
C TRP A 57 -12.59 4.85 0.30
N SER A 58 -13.29 4.99 1.43
CA SER A 58 -14.17 3.95 1.99
C SER A 58 -15.31 3.50 1.07
N ILE A 59 -15.64 4.33 0.09
CA ILE A 59 -16.67 4.07 -0.93
C ILE A 59 -16.18 3.05 -1.98
N HIS A 60 -14.86 2.87 -2.13
CA HIS A 60 -14.27 1.98 -3.13
C HIS A 60 -14.43 0.52 -2.72
N PRO A 61 -14.96 -0.38 -3.59
CA PRO A 61 -15.27 -1.76 -3.23
C PRO A 61 -14.05 -2.58 -2.79
N HIS A 62 -12.88 -2.27 -3.37
CA HIS A 62 -11.61 -2.92 -3.06
C HIS A 62 -10.62 -1.94 -2.39
N GLN A 63 -11.04 -1.28 -1.30
CA GLN A 63 -10.11 -0.55 -0.46
C GLN A 63 -9.48 -1.50 0.58
N ILE A 64 -8.16 -1.48 0.68
CA ILE A 64 -7.40 -2.30 1.63
C ILE A 64 -6.48 -1.40 2.45
N ILE A 65 -6.57 -1.50 3.77
CA ILE A 65 -5.78 -0.69 4.71
C ILE A 65 -4.57 -1.49 5.20
N ILE A 66 -3.37 -0.93 5.02
CA ILE A 66 -2.10 -1.49 5.50
C ILE A 66 -1.58 -0.63 6.65
N ASP A 67 -1.76 -1.15 7.87
CA ASP A 67 -1.36 -0.51 9.11
C ASP A 67 0.14 -0.68 9.44
N ASN A 68 0.58 -0.12 10.57
CA ASN A 68 1.98 -0.16 11.03
C ASN A 68 2.22 -1.21 12.13
N SER A 69 1.43 -2.28 12.16
CA SER A 69 1.59 -3.38 13.13
C SER A 69 2.86 -4.21 12.91
N THR A 70 3.47 -4.12 11.73
CA THR A 70 4.71 -4.81 11.35
C THR A 70 5.81 -3.80 11.00
N ASP A 71 7.06 -4.28 10.95
CA ASP A 71 8.18 -3.51 10.39
C ASP A 71 8.03 -3.29 8.88
N PHE A 72 8.84 -2.39 8.33
CA PHE A 72 8.70 -1.94 6.94
C PHE A 72 8.80 -3.07 5.91
N PRO A 73 9.77 -4.01 5.97
CA PRO A 73 9.82 -5.15 5.06
C PRO A 73 8.55 -6.01 5.09
N ASN A 74 8.03 -6.34 6.27
CA ASN A 74 6.78 -7.09 6.38
C ASN A 74 5.56 -6.29 5.94
N LYS A 75 5.58 -4.96 6.09
CA LYS A 75 4.54 -4.08 5.55
C LYS A 75 4.52 -4.14 4.02
N VAL A 76 5.70 -4.14 3.37
CA VAL A 76 5.83 -4.32 1.92
C VAL A 76 5.37 -5.71 1.49
N ARG A 77 5.76 -6.76 2.23
CA ARG A 77 5.31 -8.14 1.99
C ARG A 77 3.78 -8.22 1.96
N ARG A 78 3.11 -7.66 2.97
CA ARG A 78 1.64 -7.59 3.05
C ARG A 78 1.02 -6.86 1.86
N ILE A 79 1.63 -5.77 1.41
CA ILE A 79 1.16 -5.06 0.21
C ILE A 79 1.20 -5.98 -1.01
N CYS A 80 2.33 -6.65 -1.24
CA CYS A 80 2.48 -7.55 -2.38
C CYS A 80 1.53 -8.74 -2.31
N GLU A 81 1.28 -9.31 -1.13
CA GLU A 81 0.27 -10.36 -0.93
C GLU A 81 -1.13 -9.89 -1.32
N GLN A 82 -1.53 -8.67 -0.91
CA GLN A 82 -2.84 -8.13 -1.26
C GLN A 82 -2.98 -7.88 -2.77
N ILE A 83 -1.92 -7.41 -3.44
CA ILE A 83 -1.91 -7.27 -4.89
C ILE A 83 -2.04 -8.64 -5.56
N ALA A 84 -1.22 -9.62 -5.17
CA ALA A 84 -1.24 -10.95 -5.75
C ALA A 84 -2.62 -11.62 -5.58
N GLN A 85 -3.18 -11.55 -4.38
CA GLN A 85 -4.53 -12.05 -4.10
C GLN A 85 -5.58 -11.37 -4.98
N PHE A 86 -5.47 -10.05 -5.17
CA PHE A 86 -6.40 -9.30 -6.02
C PHE A 86 -6.33 -9.71 -7.49
N VAL A 87 -5.12 -9.93 -8.03
CA VAL A 87 -4.93 -10.35 -9.43
C VAL A 87 -5.09 -11.86 -9.65
N GLY A 88 -5.34 -12.65 -8.59
CA GLY A 88 -5.53 -14.10 -8.68
C GLY A 88 -4.23 -14.92 -8.73
N PHE A 89 -3.12 -14.37 -8.22
CA PHE A 89 -1.83 -15.04 -8.12
C PHE A 89 -1.44 -15.27 -6.65
N GLU A 90 -0.55 -16.24 -6.43
CA GLU A 90 0.08 -16.45 -5.12
C GLU A 90 1.38 -15.64 -5.03
N TYR A 91 1.49 -14.81 -3.99
CA TYR A 91 2.71 -14.05 -3.74
C TYR A 91 3.82 -14.99 -3.28
N HIS A 92 4.94 -14.98 -4.00
CA HIS A 92 6.17 -15.66 -3.62
C HIS A 92 7.28 -14.62 -3.51
N SER A 93 7.95 -14.56 -2.36
CA SER A 93 9.10 -13.68 -2.18
C SER A 93 10.23 -14.12 -3.11
N ILE A 94 10.84 -13.19 -3.86
CA ILE A 94 12.03 -13.49 -4.67
C ILE A 94 13.21 -14.01 -3.83
N LEU A 95 13.22 -13.74 -2.52
CA LEU A 95 14.22 -14.28 -1.59
C LEU A 95 13.99 -15.77 -1.27
N GLU A 96 12.80 -16.30 -1.57
CA GLU A 96 12.39 -17.69 -1.32
C GLU A 96 12.40 -18.53 -2.59
N ILE A 97 12.59 -17.92 -3.77
CA ILE A 97 12.78 -18.66 -5.01
C ILE A 97 14.16 -19.34 -4.92
N PRO A 98 14.24 -20.68 -4.87
CA PRO A 98 15.53 -21.34 -5.03
C PRO A 98 16.03 -20.94 -6.41
N MET A 99 17.11 -20.15 -6.44
CA MET A 99 17.86 -19.90 -7.66
C MET A 99 18.50 -21.22 -8.09
N THR A 100 17.71 -22.12 -8.66
CA THR A 100 18.26 -23.19 -9.49
C THR A 100 18.97 -22.47 -10.63
N PRO A 101 20.30 -22.66 -10.81
CA PRO A 101 20.98 -22.06 -11.93
C PRO A 101 20.23 -22.48 -13.20
N PRO A 102 20.00 -21.57 -14.16
CA PRO A 102 19.32 -21.93 -15.39
C PRO A 102 20.04 -23.13 -15.98
N THR A 103 19.30 -24.21 -16.22
CA THR A 103 19.84 -25.38 -16.91
C THR A 103 20.47 -24.88 -18.20
N PRO A 104 21.76 -25.13 -18.45
CA PRO A 104 22.40 -24.64 -19.66
C PRO A 104 21.59 -25.15 -20.86
N LEU A 105 21.08 -24.22 -21.67
CA LEU A 105 20.44 -24.54 -22.93
C LEU A 105 21.53 -25.13 -23.83
N VAL A 106 21.59 -26.46 -23.90
CA VAL A 106 22.39 -27.16 -24.91
C VAL A 106 21.62 -27.05 -26.21
N PHE A 107 22.03 -26.12 -27.07
CA PHE A 107 21.59 -26.12 -28.46
C PHE A 107 22.24 -27.32 -29.16
N GLN A 108 21.42 -28.25 -29.65
CA GLN A 108 21.83 -29.33 -30.55
C GLN A 108 21.99 -28.81 -31.98
#